data_AF-F8Q4Q4-F1
#
_entry.id   AF-F8Q4Q4-F1
#
_cell.length_a   1.000
_cell.length_b   1.000
_cell.length_c   1.000
_cell.angle_alpha   90.00
_cell.angle_beta   90.00
_cell.angle_gamma   90.00
#
_symmetry.space_group_name_H-M   'P 1'
#
loop_
_entity.id
_entity.type
_entity.pdbx_description
1 polymer ?
#
loop_
_entity_poly.entity_id
_entity_poly.type
_entity_poly.pdbx_seq_one_letter_code
_entity_poly.pdbx_strand_id
1 'polypeptide(L)'
;MSTPFSDSSASQSPAFNYSTAPSLPPQSFTDATQAATPAVASTSTAAPSQPQTRQAAEEARKDRTLAEFLLLLDDYEPLIPNEVTDYYLQRVGFECEDVRLKRLLSLAAQKFVSDIAADAYQHARIRTNAAGGRARANQPLSGPGSAKDKTRTTLTMDDLSAALAEYGINSRKPEFYL
;
A
#
# COMPACT_ATOMS: atom_id res chain seq x y z
N MET A 1 -42.37 37.63 5.51
CA MET A 1 -42.16 36.43 6.36
C MET A 1 -40.70 36.41 6.75
N SER A 2 -40.42 36.79 8.00
CA SER A 2 -39.10 36.85 8.60
C SER A 2 -38.89 35.61 9.44
N THR A 3 -37.78 34.90 9.27
CA THR A 3 -37.25 33.99 10.30
C THR A 3 -35.71 34.06 10.33
N PRO A 4 -35.10 33.87 11.51
CA PRO A 4 -33.81 34.46 11.86
C PRO A 4 -32.67 33.44 11.98
N PHE A 5 -31.48 34.01 12.15
CA PHE A 5 -30.19 33.41 12.48
C PHE A 5 -30.20 32.66 13.83
N SER A 6 -29.47 31.53 13.92
CA SER A 6 -28.82 31.11 15.17
C SER A 6 -27.64 30.18 14.86
N ASP A 7 -26.46 30.65 15.24
CA ASP A 7 -25.18 29.96 15.35
C ASP A 7 -25.16 29.09 16.64
N SER A 8 -24.53 27.92 16.59
CA SER A 8 -24.13 27.17 17.78
C SER A 8 -23.07 26.13 17.43
N SER A 9 -21.86 26.46 17.87
CA SER A 9 -20.69 25.64 18.11
C SER A 9 -20.99 24.29 18.79
N ALA A 10 -20.38 23.20 18.31
CA ALA A 10 -19.80 22.15 19.16
C ALA A 10 -18.93 21.18 18.33
N SER A 11 -17.66 21.14 18.69
CA SER A 11 -16.66 20.14 18.37
C SER A 11 -17.05 18.73 18.85
N GLN A 12 -17.00 17.71 17.98
CA GLN A 12 -16.72 16.34 18.44
C GLN A 12 -16.21 15.43 17.32
N SER A 13 -15.01 14.90 17.53
CA SER A 13 -14.32 13.88 16.74
C SER A 13 -14.92 12.50 16.97
N PRO A 14 -14.89 11.58 15.98
CA PRO A 14 -15.33 10.20 16.18
C PRO A 14 -14.22 9.37 16.83
N ALA A 15 -14.50 8.81 18.01
CA ALA A 15 -13.63 7.85 18.69
C ALA A 15 -13.83 6.45 18.10
N PHE A 16 -12.73 5.84 17.63
CA PHE A 16 -12.68 4.44 17.21
C PHE A 16 -12.62 3.54 18.45
N ASN A 17 -13.59 2.63 18.57
CA ASN A 17 -13.70 1.69 19.68
C ASN A 17 -13.10 0.34 19.25
N TYR A 18 -11.96 -0.06 19.82
CA TYR A 18 -11.40 -1.39 19.65
C TYR A 18 -12.00 -2.34 20.69
N SER A 19 -12.71 -3.38 20.22
CA SER A 19 -13.26 -4.44 21.08
C SER A 19 -12.20 -5.50 21.35
N THR A 20 -11.84 -5.66 22.62
CA THR A 20 -10.97 -6.69 23.18
C THR A 20 -11.72 -8.00 23.41
N ALA A 21 -11.11 -9.12 23.01
CA ALA A 21 -11.61 -10.48 23.19
C ALA A 21 -11.66 -10.92 24.68
N PRO A 22 -12.62 -11.78 25.09
CA PRO A 22 -12.69 -12.29 26.46
C PRO A 22 -11.88 -13.60 26.62
N SER A 23 -11.11 -13.68 27.71
CA SER A 23 -10.41 -14.87 28.21
C SER A 23 -11.32 -15.70 29.14
N LEU A 24 -11.25 -17.03 29.03
CA LEU A 24 -11.93 -17.99 29.92
C LEU A 24 -10.89 -18.79 30.75
N PRO A 25 -11.17 -19.09 32.04
CA PRO A 25 -10.26 -19.77 32.99
C PRO A 25 -10.36 -21.32 32.96
N PRO A 26 -9.43 -22.05 33.63
CA PRO A 26 -9.28 -23.51 33.50
C PRO A 26 -10.12 -24.28 34.52
N GLN A 27 -10.57 -25.49 34.16
CA GLN A 27 -11.13 -26.47 35.11
C GLN A 27 -10.73 -27.90 34.74
N SER A 28 -10.37 -28.65 35.78
CA SER A 28 -9.81 -30.01 35.77
C SER A 28 -10.68 -30.94 36.61
N PHE A 29 -11.24 -32.00 36.02
CA PHE A 29 -11.89 -33.17 36.67
C PHE A 29 -11.98 -34.26 35.56
N THR A 30 -11.87 -35.57 35.71
CA THR A 30 -11.71 -36.52 36.82
C THR A 30 -11.33 -37.90 36.24
N ASP A 31 -10.78 -38.71 37.14
CA ASP A 31 -10.36 -40.12 37.12
C ASP A 31 -11.32 -41.14 36.45
N ALA A 32 -10.73 -42.17 35.80
CA ALA A 32 -11.34 -43.49 35.59
C ALA A 32 -10.27 -44.53 35.23
N THR A 33 -10.11 -45.48 36.14
CA THR A 33 -9.19 -46.63 36.15
C THR A 33 -9.63 -47.72 35.16
N GLN A 34 -8.71 -48.30 34.37
CA GLN A 34 -8.81 -49.69 33.94
C GLN A 34 -7.45 -50.31 33.58
N ALA A 35 -7.21 -51.49 34.13
CA ALA A 35 -5.99 -52.28 34.04
C ALA A 35 -5.94 -53.18 32.79
N ALA A 36 -4.74 -53.40 32.23
CA ALA A 36 -4.41 -54.60 31.45
C ALA A 36 -2.87 -54.80 31.32
N THR A 37 -2.49 -56.08 31.25
CA THR A 37 -1.18 -56.77 31.31
C THR A 37 -0.22 -56.52 30.12
N PRO A 38 1.06 -56.98 30.20
CA PRO A 38 2.15 -56.56 29.31
C PRO A 38 2.31 -57.48 28.08
N ALA A 39 2.75 -56.93 26.94
CA ALA A 39 3.70 -57.55 26.00
C ALA A 39 3.78 -56.80 24.66
N VAL A 40 4.93 -57.01 24.01
CA VAL A 40 5.26 -56.83 22.59
C VAL A 40 5.90 -55.49 22.19
N ALA A 41 7.21 -55.60 21.98
CA ALA A 41 8.06 -54.66 21.29
C ALA A 41 7.47 -54.24 19.94
N SER A 42 7.50 -52.95 19.66
CA SER A 42 7.41 -52.41 18.31
C SER A 42 8.41 -51.28 18.21
N THR A 43 9.56 -51.61 17.63
CA THR A 43 10.55 -50.65 17.14
C THR A 43 9.89 -49.88 15.99
N SER A 44 9.23 -48.78 16.30
CA SER A 44 8.84 -47.79 15.31
C SER A 44 10.07 -46.94 14.99
N THR A 45 10.61 -47.17 13.79
CA THR A 45 11.63 -46.36 13.15
C THR A 45 11.17 -44.91 13.12
N ALA A 46 11.67 -44.10 14.06
CA ALA A 46 11.52 -42.65 14.04
C ALA A 46 12.34 -42.12 12.87
N ALA A 47 11.68 -41.90 11.73
CA ALA A 47 12.22 -41.04 10.70
C ALA A 47 12.34 -39.63 11.30
N PRO A 48 13.52 -38.99 11.29
CA PRO A 48 13.65 -37.62 11.75
C PRO A 48 12.92 -36.72 10.75
N SER A 49 11.77 -36.19 11.16
CA SER A 49 11.16 -35.04 10.53
C SER A 49 12.15 -33.88 10.64
N GLN A 50 12.92 -33.66 9.57
CA GLN A 50 13.78 -32.50 9.44
C GLN A 50 12.90 -31.25 9.61
N PRO A 51 13.30 -30.29 10.47
CA PRO A 51 12.64 -29.00 10.52
C PRO A 51 12.91 -28.31 9.19
N GLN A 52 11.92 -28.30 8.28
CA GLN A 52 11.89 -27.33 7.19
C GLN A 52 12.14 -25.96 7.83
N THR A 53 13.23 -25.31 7.41
CA THR A 53 13.60 -23.99 7.90
C THR A 53 12.39 -23.07 7.75
N ARG A 54 12.02 -22.34 8.80
CA ARG A 54 10.86 -21.43 8.81
C ARG A 54 10.79 -20.53 7.56
N GLN A 55 11.94 -20.19 6.99
CA GLN A 55 12.10 -19.48 5.72
C GLN A 55 11.51 -20.23 4.51
N ALA A 56 11.75 -21.53 4.37
CA ALA A 56 11.20 -22.33 3.27
C ALA A 56 9.66 -22.42 3.33
N ALA A 57 9.09 -22.47 4.55
CA ALA A 57 7.64 -22.43 4.73
C ALA A 57 7.03 -21.06 4.39
N GLU A 58 7.77 -19.97 4.60
CA GLU A 58 7.38 -18.61 4.22
C GLU A 58 7.47 -18.40 2.70
N GLU A 59 8.50 -18.91 2.05
CA GLU A 59 8.66 -18.90 0.59
C GLU A 59 7.55 -19.71 -0.11
N ALA A 60 7.28 -20.93 0.35
CA ALA A 60 6.20 -21.74 -0.21
C ALA A 60 4.82 -21.09 -0.06
N ARG A 61 4.60 -20.33 1.03
CA ARG A 61 3.38 -19.52 1.20
C ARG A 61 3.34 -18.36 0.18
N LYS A 62 4.46 -17.66 -0.04
CA LYS A 62 4.56 -16.58 -1.03
C LYS A 62 4.32 -17.10 -2.46
N ASP A 63 4.90 -18.25 -2.80
CA ASP A 63 4.70 -18.88 -4.11
C ASP A 63 3.24 -19.26 -4.34
N ARG A 64 2.57 -19.81 -3.31
CA ARG A 64 1.13 -20.09 -3.37
C ARG A 64 0.33 -18.82 -3.61
N THR A 65 0.68 -17.73 -2.92
CA THR A 65 0.01 -16.44 -3.11
C THR A 65 0.29 -15.81 -4.46
N LEU A 66 1.49 -16.01 -5.03
CA LEU A 66 1.82 -15.51 -6.36
C LEU A 66 1.08 -16.28 -7.45
N ALA A 67 1.00 -17.60 -7.35
CA ALA A 67 0.25 -18.42 -8.29
C ALA A 67 -1.24 -18.02 -8.29
N GLU A 68 -1.83 -17.82 -7.11
CA GLU A 68 -3.20 -17.31 -6.95
C GLU A 68 -3.36 -15.91 -7.55
N PHE A 69 -2.37 -15.03 -7.35
CA PHE A 69 -2.37 -13.69 -7.93
C PHE A 69 -2.26 -13.71 -9.46
N LEU A 70 -1.43 -14.58 -10.04
CA LEU A 70 -1.32 -14.72 -11.50
C LEU A 70 -2.62 -15.22 -12.12
N LEU A 71 -3.37 -16.10 -11.43
CA LEU A 71 -4.70 -16.51 -11.87
C LEU A 71 -5.70 -15.35 -11.86
N LEU A 72 -5.61 -14.43 -10.88
CA LEU A 72 -6.44 -13.23 -10.88
C LEU A 72 -6.15 -12.30 -12.08
N LEU A 73 -4.92 -12.33 -12.60
CA LEU A 73 -4.53 -11.51 -13.75
C LEU A 73 -5.05 -12.02 -15.10
N ASP A 74 -5.63 -13.23 -15.17
CA ASP A 74 -6.25 -13.74 -16.40
C ASP A 74 -7.47 -12.93 -16.83
N ASP A 75 -8.19 -12.34 -15.88
CA ASP A 75 -9.40 -11.54 -16.14
C ASP A 75 -9.21 -10.04 -15.93
N TYR A 76 -8.02 -9.61 -15.46
CA TYR A 76 -7.74 -8.20 -15.21
C TYR A 76 -7.09 -7.52 -16.43
N GLU A 77 -7.63 -6.37 -16.84
CA GLU A 77 -7.05 -5.53 -17.88
C GLU A 77 -6.39 -4.28 -17.27
N PRO A 78 -5.05 -4.20 -17.22
CA PRO A 78 -4.34 -3.06 -16.64
C PRO A 78 -4.52 -1.78 -17.47
N LEU A 79 -4.28 -0.62 -16.85
CA LEU A 79 -4.34 0.68 -17.55
C LEU A 79 -3.35 0.79 -18.73
N ILE A 80 -2.17 0.18 -18.60
CA ILE A 80 -1.15 0.06 -19.65
C ILE A 80 -1.53 -1.13 -20.55
N PRO A 81 -1.80 -0.90 -21.85
CA PRO A 81 -2.11 -1.97 -22.80
C PRO A 81 -0.96 -2.94 -23.03
N ASN A 82 -1.28 -4.17 -23.44
CA ASN A 82 -0.31 -5.23 -23.66
C ASN A 82 0.73 -4.86 -24.72
N GLU A 83 0.34 -4.14 -25.76
CA GLU A 83 1.20 -3.75 -26.88
C GLU A 83 2.33 -2.82 -26.42
N VAL A 84 2.04 -1.94 -25.46
CA VAL A 84 3.04 -1.05 -24.86
C VAL A 84 4.05 -1.87 -24.06
N THR A 85 3.57 -2.83 -23.28
CA THR A 85 4.43 -3.72 -22.51
C THR A 85 5.30 -4.58 -23.42
N ASP A 86 4.73 -5.14 -24.50
CA ASP A 86 5.46 -5.93 -25.49
C ASP A 86 6.57 -5.12 -26.16
N TYR A 87 6.29 -3.86 -26.53
CA TYR A 87 7.32 -2.97 -27.07
C TYR A 87 8.51 -2.81 -26.12
N TYR A 88 8.26 -2.56 -24.83
CA TYR A 88 9.34 -2.40 -23.85
C TYR A 88 10.07 -3.71 -23.53
N LEU A 89 9.37 -4.85 -23.54
CA LEU A 89 9.97 -6.17 -23.37
C LEU A 89 10.91 -6.50 -24.55
N GLN A 90 10.47 -6.28 -25.78
CA GLN A 90 11.31 -6.46 -26.97
C GLN A 90 12.52 -5.53 -26.95
N ARG A 91 12.36 -4.29 -26.50
CA ARG A 91 13.46 -3.32 -26.38
C ARG A 91 14.56 -3.78 -25.43
N VAL A 92 14.22 -4.52 -24.38
CA VAL A 92 15.20 -5.10 -23.44
C VAL A 92 15.70 -6.48 -23.89
N GLY A 93 15.21 -7.00 -25.01
CA GLY A 93 15.57 -8.32 -25.54
C GLY A 93 14.88 -9.49 -24.84
N PHE A 94 13.72 -9.26 -24.22
CA PHE A 94 12.90 -10.29 -23.59
C PHE A 94 11.60 -10.48 -24.34
N GLU A 95 11.30 -11.69 -24.75
CA GLU A 95 10.03 -12.05 -25.38
C GLU A 95 9.23 -12.94 -24.43
N CYS A 96 7.96 -12.62 -24.24
CA CYS A 96 7.07 -13.34 -23.35
C CYS A 96 5.76 -13.60 -24.05
N GLU A 97 5.33 -14.86 -24.09
CA GLU A 97 4.04 -15.25 -24.67
C GLU A 97 2.91 -15.25 -23.62
N ASP A 98 3.24 -15.42 -22.33
CA ASP A 98 2.25 -15.45 -21.25
C ASP A 98 1.68 -14.05 -20.97
N VAL A 99 0.40 -13.87 -21.29
CA VAL A 99 -0.34 -12.62 -21.10
C VAL A 99 -0.39 -12.21 -19.62
N ARG A 100 -0.41 -13.18 -18.68
CA ARG A 100 -0.44 -12.88 -17.24
C ARG A 100 0.85 -12.20 -16.79
N LEU A 101 1.99 -12.60 -17.35
CA LEU A 101 3.28 -11.98 -17.04
C LEU A 101 3.35 -10.55 -17.60
N LYS A 102 2.82 -10.31 -18.80
CA LYS A 102 2.69 -8.96 -19.37
C LYS A 102 1.82 -8.07 -18.48
N ARG A 103 0.69 -8.60 -18.01
CA ARG A 103 -0.24 -7.88 -17.11
C ARG A 103 0.35 -7.64 -15.73
N LEU A 104 1.09 -8.61 -15.19
CA LEU A 104 1.82 -8.49 -13.92
C LEU A 104 2.81 -7.32 -14.00
N LEU A 105 3.64 -7.29 -15.05
CA LEU A 105 4.62 -6.22 -15.25
C LEU A 105 3.95 -4.85 -15.41
N SER A 106 2.86 -4.81 -16.18
CA SER A 106 2.05 -3.61 -16.39
C SER A 106 1.46 -3.07 -15.08
N LEU A 107 0.93 -3.95 -14.24
CA LEU A 107 0.37 -3.59 -12.93
C LEU A 107 1.47 -3.13 -11.97
N ALA A 108 2.61 -3.80 -11.95
CA ALA A 108 3.76 -3.40 -11.14
C ALA A 108 4.25 -1.99 -11.53
N ALA A 109 4.35 -1.68 -12.83
CA ALA A 109 4.71 -0.35 -13.31
C ALA A 109 3.67 0.71 -12.94
N GLN A 110 2.37 0.39 -13.05
CA GLN A 110 1.29 1.28 -12.63
C GLN A 110 1.35 1.58 -11.14
N LYS A 111 1.54 0.55 -10.31
CA LYS A 111 1.70 0.69 -8.86
C LYS A 111 2.90 1.57 -8.54
N PHE A 112 4.03 1.33 -9.19
CA PHE A 112 5.25 2.13 -8.99
C PHE A 112 5.03 3.61 -9.29
N VAL A 113 4.42 3.94 -10.43
CA VAL A 113 4.12 5.35 -10.78
C VAL A 113 3.07 5.94 -9.83
N SER A 114 2.09 5.14 -9.39
CA SER A 114 1.05 5.59 -8.45
C SER A 114 1.62 5.95 -7.09
N ASP A 115 2.58 5.17 -6.58
CA ASP A 115 3.26 5.48 -5.32
C ASP A 115 4.04 6.80 -5.42
N ILE A 116 4.84 6.99 -6.48
CA ILE A 116 5.57 8.24 -6.71
C ILE A 116 4.60 9.43 -6.82
N ALA A 117 3.49 9.27 -7.53
CA ALA A 117 2.49 10.31 -7.67
C ALA A 117 1.80 10.65 -6.33
N ALA A 118 1.54 9.66 -5.48
CA ALA A 118 0.99 9.85 -4.15
C ALA A 118 1.96 10.64 -3.26
N ASP A 119 3.25 10.28 -3.27
CA ASP A 119 4.28 10.98 -2.49
C ASP A 119 4.48 12.42 -2.99
N ALA A 120 4.57 12.62 -4.31
CA ALA A 120 4.68 13.95 -4.90
C ALA A 120 3.43 14.81 -4.60
N TYR A 121 2.23 14.22 -4.55
CA TYR A 121 1.01 14.91 -4.16
C TYR A 121 1.07 15.39 -2.70
N GLN A 122 1.66 14.61 -1.79
CA GLN A 122 1.85 15.03 -0.40
C GLN A 122 2.79 16.24 -0.31
N HIS A 123 3.92 16.21 -1.03
CA HIS A 123 4.85 17.33 -1.12
C HIS A 123 4.16 18.61 -1.67
N ALA A 124 3.40 18.48 -2.76
CA ALA A 124 2.66 19.59 -3.37
C ALA A 124 1.59 20.18 -2.43
N ARG A 125 0.88 19.31 -1.70
CA ARG A 125 -0.16 19.70 -0.74
C ARG A 125 0.44 20.41 0.48
N ILE A 126 1.52 19.89 1.06
CA ILE A 126 2.19 20.51 2.21
C ILE A 126 2.68 21.90 1.84
N ARG A 127 3.33 22.04 0.67
CA ARG A 127 3.82 23.34 0.21
C ARG A 127 2.69 24.35 -0.03
N THR A 128 1.61 23.95 -0.71
CA THR A 128 0.46 24.82 -0.98
C THR A 128 -0.23 25.26 0.32
N ASN A 129 -0.40 24.34 1.28
CA ASN A 129 -1.01 24.64 2.57
C ASN A 129 -0.08 25.48 3.47
N ALA A 130 1.22 25.24 3.45
CA ALA A 130 2.22 26.03 4.20
C ALA A 130 2.35 27.47 3.66
N ALA A 131 2.25 27.66 2.35
CA ALA A 131 2.21 28.99 1.72
C ALA A 131 0.93 29.77 2.10
N GLY A 132 -0.20 29.06 2.31
CA GLY A 132 -1.48 29.64 2.72
C GLY A 132 -1.54 30.23 4.14
N GLY A 133 -0.58 29.91 5.00
CA GLY A 133 -0.47 30.45 6.37
C GLY A 133 0.37 31.72 6.48
N ARG A 134 1.38 31.90 5.62
CA ARG A 134 2.30 33.07 5.67
C ARG A 134 1.87 34.24 4.79
N ALA A 135 1.07 34.00 3.75
CA ALA A 135 0.50 35.07 2.91
C ALA A 135 -0.66 35.85 3.58
N ARG A 136 -1.01 35.50 4.83
CA ARG A 136 -2.10 36.13 5.61
C ARG A 136 -1.68 37.42 6.30
N ALA A 137 -0.38 37.68 6.45
CA ALA A 137 0.09 38.80 7.29
C ALA A 137 0.44 40.07 6.51
N ASN A 138 0.70 40.01 5.19
CA ASN A 138 1.31 41.15 4.49
C ASN A 138 0.83 41.44 3.05
N GLN A 139 -0.35 40.97 2.64
CA GLN A 139 -0.94 41.37 1.35
C GLN A 139 -2.40 41.78 1.53
N PRO A 140 -2.73 43.09 1.42
CA PRO A 140 -4.11 43.52 1.31
C PRO A 140 -4.58 43.19 -0.11
N LEU A 141 -5.80 42.65 -0.22
CA LEU A 141 -6.52 42.43 -1.49
C LEU A 141 -6.18 41.13 -2.27
N SER A 142 -6.58 39.99 -1.70
CA SER A 142 -6.90 38.81 -2.52
C SER A 142 -8.42 38.78 -2.73
N GLY A 143 -8.88 39.27 -3.88
CA GLY A 143 -10.30 39.32 -4.25
C GLY A 143 -10.98 37.94 -4.32
N PRO A 144 -12.32 37.89 -4.45
CA PRO A 144 -13.16 36.69 -4.33
C PRO A 144 -12.84 35.53 -5.31
N GLY A 145 -11.98 35.73 -6.31
CA GLY A 145 -11.48 34.67 -7.19
C GLY A 145 -10.31 33.86 -6.64
N SER A 146 -9.52 34.42 -5.71
CA SER A 146 -8.27 33.82 -5.22
C SER A 146 -8.43 32.63 -4.27
N ALA A 147 -9.67 32.34 -3.84
CA ALA A 147 -9.98 31.21 -2.97
C ALA A 147 -10.12 29.90 -3.75
N LYS A 148 -10.55 29.97 -5.02
CA LYS A 148 -10.80 28.79 -5.87
C LYS A 148 -9.51 28.20 -6.46
N ASP A 149 -8.50 29.03 -6.69
CA ASP A 149 -7.19 28.55 -7.17
C ASP A 149 -6.38 27.86 -6.07
N LYS A 150 -6.60 28.22 -4.79
CA LYS A 150 -5.91 27.63 -3.64
C LYS A 150 -6.31 26.18 -3.37
N THR A 151 -7.42 25.70 -3.93
CA THR A 151 -7.83 24.27 -3.85
C THR A 151 -7.21 23.41 -4.96
N ARG A 152 -6.57 24.01 -5.97
CA ARG A 152 -6.03 23.26 -7.10
C ARG A 152 -4.56 22.96 -6.87
N THR A 153 -4.26 21.76 -6.37
CA THR A 153 -2.90 21.25 -6.28
C THR A 153 -2.32 21.07 -7.69
N THR A 154 -1.13 21.60 -7.93
CA THR A 154 -0.39 21.45 -9.19
C THR A 154 0.89 20.66 -8.93
N LEU A 155 1.18 19.65 -9.76
CA LEU A 155 2.42 18.89 -9.69
C LEU A 155 3.56 19.73 -10.29
N THR A 156 4.58 20.03 -9.49
CA THR A 156 5.73 20.84 -9.92
C THR A 156 7.03 20.04 -9.84
N MET A 157 8.09 20.57 -10.46
CA MET A 157 9.40 19.93 -10.43
C MET A 157 9.97 19.78 -9.02
N ASP A 158 9.71 20.74 -8.12
CA ASP A 158 10.22 20.67 -6.74
C ASP A 158 9.63 19.47 -6.00
N ASP A 159 8.29 19.26 -6.10
CA ASP A 159 7.61 18.15 -5.43
C ASP A 159 8.05 16.80 -5.97
N LEU A 160 8.16 16.72 -7.31
CA LEU A 160 8.58 15.50 -7.97
C LEU A 160 10.05 15.18 -7.66
N SER A 161 10.92 16.19 -7.62
CA SER A 161 12.34 16.00 -7.29
C SER A 161 12.53 15.53 -5.85
N ALA A 162 11.73 16.06 -4.91
CA ALA A 162 11.74 15.63 -3.52
C ALA A 162 11.25 14.18 -3.38
N ALA A 163 10.12 13.82 -4.01
CA ALA A 163 9.62 12.46 -4.01
C ALA A 163 10.64 11.48 -4.61
N LEU A 164 11.21 11.78 -5.78
CA LEU A 164 12.19 10.93 -6.44
C LEU A 164 13.49 10.75 -5.63
N ALA A 165 13.90 11.75 -4.86
CA ALA A 165 15.09 11.67 -4.01
C ALA A 165 14.95 10.59 -2.92
N GLU A 166 13.73 10.35 -2.41
CA GLU A 166 13.44 9.28 -1.45
C GLU A 166 13.63 7.88 -2.06
N TYR A 167 13.42 7.75 -3.36
CA TYR A 167 13.70 6.54 -4.14
C TYR A 167 15.15 6.46 -4.67
N GLY A 168 16.02 7.42 -4.31
CA GLY A 168 17.42 7.47 -4.75
C GLY A 168 17.63 8.02 -6.17
N ILE A 169 16.60 8.64 -6.77
CA ILE A 169 16.65 9.19 -8.13
C ILE A 169 16.93 10.70 -8.05
N ASN A 170 18.04 11.15 -8.63
CA ASN A 170 18.44 12.56 -8.63
C ASN A 170 17.93 13.30 -9.88
N SER A 171 16.83 14.04 -9.75
CA SER A 171 16.29 14.91 -10.81
C SER A 171 16.65 16.37 -10.55
N ARG A 172 17.75 16.85 -11.15
CA ARG A 172 18.18 18.26 -11.06
C ARG A 172 17.85 18.98 -12.35
N LYS A 173 16.84 19.84 -12.33
CA LYS A 173 16.56 20.78 -13.42
C LYS A 173 17.00 22.18 -12.99
N PRO A 174 17.98 22.81 -13.66
CA PRO A 174 18.31 24.20 -13.40
C PRO A 174 17.15 25.10 -13.81
N GLU A 175 16.92 26.19 -13.08
CA GLU A 175 15.82 27.14 -13.38
C GLU A 175 16.10 27.94 -14.66
N PHE A 176 17.37 28.17 -14.98
CA PHE A 176 17.82 28.87 -16.19
C PHE A 176 19.16 28.32 -16.68
N TYR A 177 19.42 28.46 -17.97
CA TYR A 177 20.74 28.25 -18.57
C TYR A 177 21.51 29.58 -18.51
N LEU A 178 22.79 29.53 -18.17
CA LEU A 178 23.71 30.67 -18.09
C LEU A 178 24.65 30.65 -19.29
#